data_AF-A0A0K1EBM0-F1
#
_entry.id   AF-A0A0K1EBM0-F1
#
_cell.length_a   1.000
_cell.length_b   1.000
_cell.length_c   1.000
_cell.angle_alpha   90.00
_cell.angle_beta   90.00
_cell.angle_gamma   90.00
#
_symmetry.space_group_name_H-M   'P 1'
#
loop_
_entity.id
_entity.type
_entity.pdbx_description
1 polymer ?
#
loop_
_entity_poly.entity_id
_entity_poly.type
_entity_poly.pdbx_seq_one_letter_code
_entity_poly.pdbx_strand_id
1 'polypeptide(L)'
;MTSLLSAVLVRVVTSHGEPPNPPPKPPQGFGVDLDCAEDLDPLMGTVTGLQVVAQAIYRRLSTPRGMVLDAPDYGFDLRSLLHKGMSPAEQAALPGLVRAEVLKEERIQSATVQILDFTSDAFRLSIRCVTAEGPFLMTLHVSAAAVLLAEVHAR
;
A
#
# COMPACT_ATOMS: atom_id res chain seq x y z
N MET A 1 -29.19 -37.00 43.32
CA MET A 1 -27.87 -37.57 43.64
C MET A 1 -27.37 -38.28 42.37
N THR A 2 -26.59 -37.59 41.52
CA THR A 2 -25.12 -37.81 41.31
C THR A 2 -24.92 -38.97 40.30
N SER A 3 -24.16 -38.94 39.19
CA SER A 3 -23.17 -38.02 38.62
C SER A 3 -22.63 -38.60 37.29
N LEU A 4 -22.51 -37.72 36.29
CA LEU A 4 -21.39 -37.48 35.35
C LEU A 4 -20.82 -38.57 34.41
N LEU A 5 -20.85 -38.17 33.14
CA LEU A 5 -20.00 -38.50 32.00
C LEU A 5 -18.51 -38.72 32.36
N SER A 6 -17.95 -39.82 31.86
CA SER A 6 -16.53 -40.14 31.99
C SER A 6 -15.72 -39.44 30.88
N ALA A 7 -14.90 -38.46 31.25
CA ALA A 7 -13.92 -37.82 30.36
C ALA A 7 -12.60 -38.59 30.39
N VAL A 8 -12.12 -39.02 29.22
CA VAL A 8 -10.79 -39.63 29.04
C VAL A 8 -9.75 -38.52 29.07
N LEU A 9 -8.88 -38.52 30.10
CA LEU A 9 -7.78 -37.57 30.24
C LEU A 9 -6.55 -38.11 29.50
N VAL A 10 -6.24 -37.58 28.32
CA VAL A 10 -4.95 -37.82 27.65
C VAL A 10 -3.89 -36.98 28.37
N ARG A 11 -2.96 -37.65 29.05
CA ARG A 11 -1.85 -37.01 29.75
C ARG A 11 -0.70 -36.77 28.76
N VAL A 12 -0.57 -35.53 28.26
CA VAL A 12 0.62 -35.11 27.51
C VAL A 12 1.79 -35.00 28.49
N VAL A 13 2.86 -35.74 28.21
CA VAL A 13 4.14 -35.66 28.93
C VAL A 13 4.81 -34.33 28.58
N THR A 14 5.03 -33.46 29.57
CA THR A 14 5.78 -32.22 29.40
C THR A 14 7.27 -32.47 29.69
N SER A 15 8.09 -32.57 28.65
CA SER A 15 9.54 -32.37 28.76
C SER A 15 9.81 -30.86 28.82
N HIS A 16 10.47 -30.39 29.88
CA HIS A 16 11.03 -29.04 30.10
C HIS A 16 10.48 -27.92 29.18
N GLY A 17 9.31 -27.37 29.54
CA GLY A 17 8.63 -26.36 28.76
C GLY A 17 9.19 -24.96 28.99
N GLU A 18 9.98 -24.46 28.05
CA GLU A 18 9.84 -23.05 27.68
C GLU A 18 8.39 -22.88 27.19
N PRO A 19 7.64 -21.87 27.69
CA PRO A 19 6.29 -21.66 27.20
C PRO A 19 6.34 -21.55 25.67
N PRO A 20 5.42 -22.20 24.93
CA PRO A 20 5.37 -22.03 23.49
C PRO A 20 5.31 -20.53 23.22
N ASN A 21 6.21 -20.04 22.38
CA ASN A 21 6.15 -18.64 21.95
C ASN A 21 4.70 -18.37 21.53
N PRO A 22 4.07 -17.32 22.07
CA PRO A 22 2.73 -17.00 21.64
C PRO A 22 2.75 -16.88 20.12
N PRO A 23 1.70 -17.37 19.42
CA PRO A 23 1.62 -17.16 17.99
C PRO A 23 1.85 -15.67 17.71
N PRO A 24 2.64 -15.32 16.68
CA PRO A 24 2.87 -13.93 16.34
C PRO A 24 1.52 -13.23 16.30
N LYS A 25 1.41 -12.14 17.08
CA LYS A 25 0.16 -11.38 17.18
C LYS A 25 -0.28 -11.04 15.74
N PRO A 26 -1.58 -11.13 15.40
CA PRO A 26 -2.09 -10.67 14.11
C PRO A 26 -1.52 -9.29 13.77
N PRO A 27 -1.27 -9.00 12.48
CA PRO A 27 -0.14 -8.19 12.03
C PRO A 27 0.08 -6.96 12.90
N GLN A 28 1.26 -6.91 13.49
CA GLN A 28 1.72 -5.81 14.31
C GLN A 28 2.04 -4.63 13.38
N GLY A 29 1.00 -3.94 12.90
CA GLY A 29 1.15 -2.85 11.95
C GLY A 29 1.59 -3.32 10.56
N PHE A 30 1.69 -2.37 9.63
CA PHE A 30 2.34 -2.55 8.32
C PHE A 30 3.88 -2.58 8.37
N GLY A 31 4.46 -2.76 9.56
CA GLY A 31 5.90 -2.73 9.79
C GLY A 31 6.46 -1.31 9.91
N VAL A 32 7.80 -1.25 9.81
CA VAL A 32 8.61 -0.04 9.81
C VAL A 32 9.48 -0.09 8.56
N ASP A 33 9.58 1.01 7.83
CA ASP A 33 10.44 1.17 6.64
C ASP A 33 11.22 2.48 6.74
N LEU A 34 12.26 2.66 5.94
CA LEU A 34 12.91 3.96 5.78
C LEU A 34 11.97 4.92 5.06
N ASP A 35 12.01 6.19 5.43
CA ASP A 35 11.32 7.23 4.70
C ASP A 35 12.04 7.49 3.38
N CYS A 36 11.41 7.04 2.29
CA CYS A 36 11.93 7.12 0.93
C CYS A 36 10.82 7.59 -0.03
N ALA A 37 9.94 8.48 0.42
CA ALA A 37 8.85 8.98 -0.42
C ALA A 37 9.39 9.68 -1.66
N GLU A 38 10.06 10.82 -1.51
CA GLU A 38 10.62 11.55 -2.66
C GLU A 38 12.10 11.21 -2.89
N ASP A 39 12.84 11.14 -1.78
CA ASP A 39 14.22 10.69 -1.69
C ASP A 39 14.41 10.03 -0.32
N LEU A 40 15.55 9.39 -0.10
CA LEU A 40 15.95 8.90 1.21
C LEU A 40 16.05 10.07 2.19
N ASP A 41 15.32 10.00 3.30
CA ASP A 41 15.43 11.01 4.35
C ASP A 41 16.89 11.15 4.80
N PRO A 42 17.46 12.38 4.81
CA PRO A 42 18.88 12.58 5.12
C PRO A 42 19.30 12.12 6.52
N LEU A 43 18.34 11.99 7.43
CA LEU A 43 18.57 11.51 8.80
C LEU A 43 18.26 10.01 8.95
N MET A 44 17.99 9.31 7.84
CA MET A 44 17.57 7.90 7.82
C MET A 44 16.32 7.68 8.68
N GLY A 45 15.39 8.65 8.61
CA GLY A 45 14.09 8.57 9.25
C GLY A 45 13.32 7.31 8.84
N THR A 46 12.39 6.91 9.68
CA THR A 46 11.55 5.74 9.44
C THR A 46 10.08 6.11 9.44
N VAL A 47 9.30 5.40 8.64
CA VAL A 47 7.85 5.48 8.60
C VAL A 47 7.23 4.18 9.10
N THR A 48 6.03 4.28 9.67
CA THR A 48 5.29 3.14 10.22
C THR A 48 3.84 3.20 9.79
N GLY A 49 3.09 2.11 9.97
CA GLY A 49 1.65 2.10 9.72
C GLY A 49 1.29 2.45 8.27
N LEU A 50 0.24 3.25 8.09
CA LEU A 50 -0.33 3.55 6.77
C LEU A 50 0.67 4.25 5.83
N GLN A 51 1.63 5.00 6.37
CA GLN A 51 2.67 5.66 5.60
C GLN A 51 3.55 4.66 4.85
N VAL A 52 3.86 3.50 5.43
CA VAL A 52 4.62 2.43 4.76
C VAL A 52 3.88 1.97 3.50
N VAL A 53 2.56 1.76 3.63
CA VAL A 53 1.72 1.31 2.51
C VAL A 53 1.58 2.41 1.46
N ALA A 54 1.38 3.65 1.89
CA ALA A 54 1.29 4.80 0.98
C ALA A 54 2.58 5.00 0.17
N GLN A 55 3.75 4.87 0.80
CA GLN A 55 5.02 4.98 0.09
C GLN A 55 5.27 3.79 -0.88
N ALA A 56 4.83 2.58 -0.52
CA ALA A 56 4.88 1.44 -1.44
C ALA A 56 4.02 1.68 -2.70
N ILE A 57 2.79 2.19 -2.53
CA ILE A 57 1.91 2.57 -3.63
C ILE A 57 2.52 3.71 -4.45
N TYR A 58 3.06 4.74 -3.78
CA TYR A 58 3.73 5.85 -4.42
C TYR A 58 4.85 5.36 -5.34
N ARG A 59 5.76 4.50 -4.84
CA ARG A 59 6.86 3.93 -5.65
C ARG A 59 6.33 3.20 -6.87
N ARG A 60 5.24 2.46 -6.72
CA ARG A 60 4.60 1.75 -7.83
C ARG A 60 4.03 2.71 -8.89
N LEU A 61 3.55 3.88 -8.49
CA LEU A 61 2.97 4.90 -9.39
C LEU A 61 4.00 5.92 -9.93
N SER A 62 5.24 5.90 -9.44
CA SER A 62 6.33 6.74 -9.94
C SER A 62 7.40 5.95 -10.71
N THR A 63 7.41 4.62 -10.60
CA THR A 63 8.37 3.76 -11.31
C THR A 63 7.91 3.42 -12.72
N PRO A 64 8.72 3.65 -13.77
CA PRO A 64 8.38 3.21 -15.12
C PRO A 64 8.32 1.68 -15.20
N ARG A 65 7.32 1.16 -15.92
CA ARG A 65 7.14 -0.28 -16.08
C ARG A 65 8.39 -0.92 -16.72
N GLY A 66 8.81 -2.07 -16.20
CA GLY A 66 9.98 -2.79 -16.69
C GLY A 66 11.32 -2.32 -16.14
N MET A 67 11.34 -1.31 -15.25
CA MET A 67 12.59 -0.82 -14.63
C MET A 67 13.08 -1.67 -13.45
N VAL A 68 12.22 -2.52 -12.90
CA VAL A 68 12.59 -3.44 -11.82
C VAL A 68 12.94 -4.79 -12.45
N LEU A 69 14.23 -5.17 -12.38
CA LEU A 69 14.78 -6.37 -13.03
C LEU A 69 13.98 -7.64 -12.72
N ASP A 70 13.62 -7.80 -11.46
CA ASP A 70 13.01 -9.04 -10.94
C ASP A 70 11.47 -8.98 -10.96
N ALA A 71 10.91 -7.83 -11.36
CA ALA A 71 9.48 -7.57 -11.37
C ALA A 71 9.11 -6.72 -12.60
N PRO A 72 9.13 -7.31 -13.82
CA PRO A 72 8.89 -6.56 -15.06
C PRO A 72 7.52 -5.89 -15.12
N ASP A 73 6.52 -6.45 -14.43
CA ASP A 73 5.17 -5.90 -14.33
C ASP A 73 4.99 -4.85 -13.21
N TYR A 74 6.06 -4.51 -12.49
CA TYR A 74 6.05 -3.45 -11.50
C TYR A 74 6.13 -2.08 -12.17
N GLY A 75 5.26 -1.17 -11.76
CA GLY A 75 5.38 0.23 -12.11
C GLY A 75 4.31 0.71 -13.09
N PHE A 76 3.78 1.90 -12.82
CA PHE A 76 2.93 2.67 -13.73
C PHE A 76 3.27 4.15 -13.54
N ASP A 77 4.39 4.59 -14.11
CA ASP A 77 4.85 5.98 -13.99
C ASP A 77 3.80 6.95 -14.54
N LEU A 78 3.12 7.64 -13.63
CA LEU A 78 2.09 8.62 -13.94
C LEU A 78 2.63 9.80 -14.76
N ARG A 79 3.93 10.09 -14.69
CA ARG A 79 4.53 11.17 -15.50
C ARG A 79 4.58 10.82 -16.98
N SER A 80 4.60 9.53 -17.33
CA SER A 80 4.55 9.09 -18.74
C SER A 80 3.25 9.50 -19.46
N LEU A 81 2.22 9.86 -18.70
CA LEU A 81 0.95 10.35 -19.20
C LEU A 81 0.99 11.84 -19.55
N LEU A 82 1.90 12.59 -18.92
CA LEU A 82 2.19 13.98 -19.27
C LEU A 82 3.00 13.98 -20.57
N HIS A 83 2.60 14.81 -21.53
CA HIS A 83 3.17 14.93 -22.90
C HIS A 83 2.77 13.86 -23.93
N LYS A 84 2.11 12.76 -23.57
CA LYS A 84 1.58 11.82 -24.58
C LYS A 84 0.37 12.39 -25.35
N GLY A 85 -0.29 13.42 -24.80
CA GLY A 85 -1.53 13.97 -25.34
C GLY A 85 -2.68 12.97 -25.19
N MET A 86 -3.22 12.84 -23.97
CA MET A 86 -4.30 11.90 -23.71
C MET A 86 -5.63 12.39 -24.26
N SER A 87 -6.30 11.52 -25.02
CA SER A 87 -7.68 11.70 -25.45
C SER A 87 -8.64 11.73 -24.24
N PRO A 88 -9.86 12.28 -24.40
CA PRO A 88 -10.87 12.24 -23.34
C PRO A 88 -11.21 10.82 -22.88
N ALA A 89 -11.16 9.83 -23.78
CA ALA A 89 -11.39 8.43 -23.43
C ALA A 89 -10.25 7.86 -22.57
N GLU A 90 -8.99 8.18 -22.86
CA GLU A 90 -7.85 7.78 -22.03
C GLU A 90 -7.89 8.45 -20.66
N GLN A 91 -8.26 9.73 -20.59
CA GLN A 91 -8.46 10.44 -19.33
C GLN A 91 -9.57 9.79 -18.49
N ALA A 92 -10.69 9.39 -19.11
CA ALA A 92 -11.78 8.69 -18.44
C ALA A 92 -11.39 7.29 -17.94
N ALA A 93 -10.45 6.62 -18.63
CA ALA A 93 -9.94 5.30 -18.22
C ALA A 93 -8.90 5.36 -17.10
N LEU A 94 -8.24 6.51 -16.91
CA LEU A 94 -7.12 6.68 -15.99
C LEU A 94 -7.41 6.23 -14.54
N PRO A 95 -8.55 6.57 -13.91
CA PRO A 95 -8.86 6.06 -12.57
C PRO A 95 -8.84 4.54 -12.46
N GLY A 96 -9.31 3.84 -13.49
CA GLY A 96 -9.31 2.38 -13.56
C GLY A 96 -7.90 1.80 -13.67
N LEU A 97 -7.04 2.43 -14.48
CA LEU A 97 -5.64 2.03 -14.65
C LEU A 97 -4.84 2.21 -13.37
N VAL A 98 -4.97 3.38 -12.73
CA VAL A 98 -4.32 3.66 -11.43
C VAL A 98 -4.82 2.66 -10.38
N ARG A 99 -6.13 2.44 -10.30
CA ARG A 99 -6.71 1.48 -9.35
C ARG A 99 -6.16 0.07 -9.57
N ALA A 100 -6.05 -0.38 -10.82
CA ALA A 100 -5.52 -1.71 -11.11
C ALA A 100 -4.07 -1.86 -10.64
N GLU A 101 -3.25 -0.82 -10.79
CA GLU A 101 -1.88 -0.84 -10.30
C GLU A 101 -1.81 -0.78 -8.77
N VAL A 102 -2.63 0.06 -8.12
CA VAL A 102 -2.73 0.16 -6.65
C VAL A 102 -3.11 -1.19 -6.02
N LEU A 103 -4.03 -1.93 -6.64
CA LEU A 103 -4.48 -3.25 -6.15
C LEU A 103 -3.43 -4.36 -6.26
N LYS A 104 -2.28 -4.12 -6.89
CA LYS A 104 -1.15 -5.06 -6.86
C LYS A 104 -0.38 -5.00 -5.54
N GLU A 105 -0.64 -3.99 -4.70
CA GLU A 105 -0.14 -3.95 -3.34
C GLU A 105 -1.00 -4.86 -2.45
N GLU A 106 -0.43 -5.95 -1.95
CA GLU A 106 -1.15 -7.03 -1.25
C GLU A 106 -1.89 -6.58 0.02
N ARG A 107 -1.41 -5.50 0.64
CA ARG A 107 -2.03 -4.89 1.84
C ARG A 107 -3.32 -4.13 1.52
N ILE A 108 -3.61 -3.87 0.24
CA ILE A 108 -4.79 -3.15 -0.22
C ILE A 108 -5.92 -4.12 -0.56
N GLN A 109 -7.04 -4.01 0.17
CA GLN A 109 -8.25 -4.80 -0.07
C GLN A 109 -9.14 -4.16 -1.14
N SER A 110 -9.20 -2.82 -1.18
CA SER A 110 -9.90 -2.09 -2.22
C SER A 110 -9.34 -0.68 -2.38
N ALA A 111 -9.52 -0.09 -3.57
CA ALA A 111 -9.12 1.27 -3.86
C ALA A 111 -10.18 1.98 -4.74
N THR A 112 -10.38 3.26 -4.49
CA THR A 112 -11.16 4.20 -5.33
C THR A 112 -10.26 5.37 -5.69
N VAL A 113 -10.19 5.68 -6.98
CA VAL A 113 -9.34 6.76 -7.51
C VAL A 113 -10.22 7.87 -8.05
N GLN A 114 -9.89 9.11 -7.73
CA GLN A 114 -10.52 10.30 -8.28
C GLN A 114 -9.44 11.23 -8.82
N ILE A 115 -9.57 11.64 -10.08
CA ILE A 115 -8.78 12.75 -10.62
C ILE A 115 -9.42 14.04 -10.10
N LEU A 116 -8.62 14.86 -9.40
CA LEU A 116 -9.08 16.11 -8.78
C LEU A 116 -9.02 17.26 -9.77
N ASP A 117 -7.93 17.33 -10.54
CA ASP A 117 -7.74 18.28 -11.63
C ASP A 117 -6.83 17.70 -12.70
N PHE A 118 -6.88 18.28 -13.89
CA PHE A 118 -6.08 17.88 -15.03
C PHE A 118 -5.75 19.12 -15.87
N THR A 119 -4.47 19.34 -16.14
CA THR A 119 -3.97 20.40 -17.03
C THR A 119 -3.08 19.81 -18.11
N SER A 120 -2.52 20.65 -18.99
CA SER A 120 -1.54 20.20 -19.99
C SER A 120 -0.29 19.58 -19.37
N ASP A 121 0.13 20.08 -18.21
CA ASP A 121 1.47 19.84 -17.66
C ASP A 121 1.46 19.18 -16.27
N ALA A 122 0.27 19.05 -15.66
CA ALA A 122 0.11 18.45 -14.34
C ALA A 122 -1.30 17.90 -14.11
N PHE A 123 -1.42 16.98 -13.16
CA PHE A 123 -2.71 16.57 -12.63
C PHE A 123 -2.57 16.12 -11.17
N ARG A 124 -3.65 16.24 -10.41
CA ARG A 124 -3.75 15.71 -9.05
C ARG A 124 -4.78 14.62 -9.00
N LEU A 125 -4.51 13.63 -8.14
CA LEU A 125 -5.43 12.54 -7.88
C LEU A 125 -5.47 12.22 -6.39
N SER A 126 -6.66 11.84 -5.93
CA SER A 126 -6.86 11.25 -4.61
C SER A 126 -7.14 9.76 -4.77
N ILE A 127 -6.57 8.97 -3.86
CA ILE A 127 -6.72 7.52 -3.83
C ILE A 127 -7.20 7.15 -2.44
N ARG A 128 -8.45 6.70 -2.34
CA ARG A 128 -9.00 6.12 -1.12
C ARG A 128 -8.70 4.63 -1.13
N CYS A 129 -7.89 4.21 -0.19
CA CYS A 129 -7.48 2.83 -0.01
C CYS A 129 -8.17 2.23 1.22
N VAL A 130 -8.42 0.92 1.17
CA VAL A 130 -8.92 0.13 2.31
C VAL A 130 -7.93 -0.98 2.58
N THR A 131 -7.53 -1.11 3.84
CA THR A 131 -6.61 -2.14 4.34
C THR A 131 -7.23 -2.91 5.50
N ALA A 132 -6.53 -3.92 6.02
CA ALA A 132 -6.94 -4.62 7.23
C ALA A 132 -6.95 -3.72 8.49
N GLU A 133 -6.19 -2.63 8.51
CA GLU A 133 -6.12 -1.68 9.64
C GLU A 133 -7.08 -0.49 9.48
N GLY A 134 -7.83 -0.44 8.38
CA GLY A 134 -8.81 0.61 8.09
C GLY A 134 -8.52 1.36 6.79
N PRO A 135 -9.40 2.32 6.43
CA PRO A 135 -9.24 3.11 5.24
C PRO A 135 -8.26 4.28 5.46
N PHE A 136 -7.60 4.66 4.38
CA PHE A 136 -6.80 5.88 4.32
C PHE A 136 -7.00 6.58 2.98
N LEU A 137 -6.70 7.87 2.96
CA LEU A 137 -6.63 8.65 1.74
C LEU A 137 -5.18 9.07 1.51
N MET A 138 -4.72 8.96 0.27
CA MET A 138 -3.48 9.58 -0.18
C MET A 138 -3.76 10.49 -1.37
N THR A 139 -3.03 11.60 -1.46
CA THR A 139 -3.10 12.54 -2.59
C THR A 139 -1.76 12.58 -3.29
N LEU A 140 -1.76 12.45 -4.61
CA LEU A 140 -0.59 12.58 -5.45
C LEU A 140 -0.69 13.81 -6.32
N HIS A 141 0.43 14.53 -6.45
CA HIS A 141 0.60 15.60 -7.42
C HIS A 141 1.55 15.10 -8.50
N VAL A 142 1.11 15.13 -9.76
CA VAL A 142 1.90 14.66 -10.90
C VAL A 142 2.25 15.86 -11.77
N SER A 143 3.52 16.03 -12.06
CA SER A 143 4.06 17.05 -12.96
C SER A 143 5.15 16.46 -13.84
N ALA A 144 5.58 17.20 -14.86
CA ALA A 144 6.70 16.80 -15.71
C ALA A 144 7.99 16.53 -14.90
N ALA A 145 8.19 17.23 -13.79
CA ALA A 145 9.37 17.08 -12.94
C ALA A 145 9.29 15.84 -12.04
N ALA A 146 8.15 15.65 -11.36
CA ALA A 146 8.02 14.64 -10.32
C ALA A 146 6.58 14.17 -10.10
N VAL A 147 6.47 12.97 -9.51
CA VAL A 147 5.30 12.55 -8.73
C VAL A 147 5.60 12.89 -7.27
N LEU A 148 4.72 13.61 -6.59
CA LEU A 148 4.87 13.97 -5.18
C LEU A 148 3.75 13.34 -4.36
N LEU A 149 4.11 12.75 -3.22
CA LEU A 149 3.17 12.26 -2.21
C LEU A 149 2.79 13.41 -1.28
N ALA A 150 1.70 14.11 -1.61
CA ALA A 150 1.35 15.36 -0.94
C ALA A 150 0.76 15.16 0.46
N GLU A 151 -0.16 14.21 0.61
CA GLU A 151 -0.87 13.96 1.86
C GLU A 151 -1.16 12.47 2.04
N VAL A 152 -1.11 12.01 3.30
CA VAL A 152 -1.56 10.68 3.74
C VAL A 152 -2.27 10.83 5.08
N HIS A 153 -3.52 10.37 5.17
CA HIS A 153 -4.29 10.41 6.42
C HIS A 153 -5.32 9.29 6.53
N ALA A 154 -5.51 8.82 7.75
CA ALA A 154 -6.56 7.87 8.09
C ALA A 154 -7.96 8.49 7.85
N ARG A 155 -8.95 7.64 7.58
CA ARG A 155 -10.33 8.04 7.31
C ARG A 155 -11.34 7.34 8.20
#